data_AF-A0A5B7V4L8-F1
#
_entry.id   AF-A0A5B7V4L8-F1
#
_cell.length_a   1.000
_cell.length_b   1.000
_cell.length_c   1.000
_cell.angle_alpha   90.00
_cell.angle_beta   90.00
_cell.angle_gamma   90.00
#
_symmetry.space_group_name_H-M   'P 1'
#
loop_
_entity.id
_entity.type
_entity.pdbx_description
1 polymer ?
#
loop_
_entity_poly.entity_id
_entity_poly.type
_entity_poly.pdbx_seq_one_letter_code
_entity_poly.pdbx_strand_id
1 'polypeptide(L)'
;MTEPRHTADTVTDDALDELYAGLEQAQTRAEQAEDLLRIAHETSNRAEAERASAVRRAEQAEGALARVRAAVHIADDEDVTDWQRGFRACSVAVLGTLDQPGPAATDTTARVFAALHRSAEQNVSRVIDLYERWLAAGPPPLGTSVSRWWDARLAELHDAILPPTT
;
A
#
# COMPACT_ATOMS: atom_id res chain seq x y z
N MET A 1 -18.64 9.36 -38.51
CA MET A 1 -17.85 10.61 -38.39
C MET A 1 -16.62 10.42 -39.24
N THR A 2 -16.55 11.14 -40.35
CA THR A 2 -15.50 10.99 -41.37
C THR A 2 -14.39 11.96 -41.01
N GLU A 3 -13.22 11.46 -40.61
CA GLU A 3 -12.03 12.31 -40.42
C GLU A 3 -11.71 13.03 -41.73
N PRO A 4 -11.53 14.36 -41.72
CA PRO A 4 -11.10 15.10 -42.90
C PRO A 4 -9.69 14.65 -43.29
N ARG A 5 -9.57 14.03 -44.46
CA ARG A 5 -8.28 13.66 -45.04
C ARG A 5 -7.63 14.90 -45.63
N HIS A 6 -6.65 15.46 -44.94
CA HIS A 6 -5.83 16.55 -45.45
C HIS A 6 -4.83 16.01 -46.50
N THR A 7 -4.87 16.57 -47.70
CA THR A 7 -3.90 16.29 -48.79
C THR A 7 -2.64 17.12 -48.59
N ALA A 8 -1.47 16.61 -49.00
CA ALA A 8 -0.15 17.18 -48.73
C ALA A 8 -0.01 18.68 -49.08
N ASP A 9 -0.77 19.20 -50.05
CA ASP A 9 -0.76 20.62 -50.44
C ASP A 9 -1.53 21.57 -49.50
N THR A 10 -2.21 21.07 -48.46
CA THR A 10 -3.07 21.87 -47.56
C THR A 10 -2.60 21.95 -46.10
N VAL A 11 -1.48 21.30 -45.78
CA VAL A 11 -0.95 21.29 -44.41
C VAL A 11 -0.01 22.47 -44.25
N THR A 12 -0.36 23.40 -43.36
CA THR A 12 0.50 24.53 -42.98
C THR A 12 1.59 24.07 -42.03
N ASP A 13 2.69 24.82 -41.95
CA ASP A 13 3.81 24.55 -41.03
C ASP A 13 3.31 24.47 -39.57
N ASP A 14 2.44 25.40 -39.17
CA ASP A 14 1.77 25.39 -37.86
C ASP A 14 0.95 24.11 -37.61
N ALA A 15 0.31 23.55 -38.65
CA ALA A 15 -0.45 22.31 -38.54
C ALA A 15 0.45 21.07 -38.44
N LEU A 16 1.66 21.13 -39.02
CA LEU A 16 2.68 20.09 -38.82
C LEU A 16 3.23 20.14 -37.40
N ASP A 17 3.54 21.33 -36.88
CA ASP A 17 4.02 21.50 -35.50
C ASP A 17 3.01 21.00 -34.46
N GLU A 18 1.72 21.30 -34.65
CA GLU A 18 0.65 20.77 -33.80
C GLU A 18 0.54 19.24 -33.88
N LEU A 19 0.70 18.65 -35.08
CA LEU A 19 0.70 17.19 -35.25
C LEU A 19 1.93 16.55 -34.60
N TYR A 20 3.12 17.15 -34.71
CA TYR A 20 4.34 16.65 -34.07
C TYR A 20 4.26 16.75 -32.54
N ALA A 21 3.77 17.87 -32.01
CA ALA A 21 3.53 18.02 -30.57
C ALA A 21 2.49 17.01 -30.06
N GLY A 22 1.43 16.76 -30.84
CA GLY A 22 0.44 15.72 -30.55
C GLY A 22 1.03 14.32 -30.54
N LEU A 23 1.91 14.00 -31.49
CA LEU A 23 2.60 12.71 -31.58
C LEU A 23 3.55 12.51 -30.39
N GLU A 24 4.34 13.52 -30.04
CA GLU A 24 5.26 13.48 -28.90
C GLU A 24 4.50 13.29 -27.57
N GLN A 25 3.38 13.99 -27.41
CA GLN A 25 2.52 13.84 -26.24
C GLN A 25 1.86 12.46 -26.19
N ALA A 26 1.45 11.90 -27.33
CA ALA A 26 0.90 10.54 -27.41
C ALA A 26 1.97 9.49 -27.08
N GLN A 27 3.20 9.67 -27.57
CA GLN A 27 4.33 8.80 -27.28
C GLN A 27 4.69 8.83 -25.79
N THR A 28 4.77 10.02 -25.20
CA THR A 28 5.03 10.18 -23.76
C THR A 28 3.95 9.51 -22.91
N ARG A 29 2.68 9.62 -23.30
CA ARG A 29 1.58 8.92 -22.60
C ARG A 29 1.69 7.40 -22.73
N ALA A 30 2.13 6.89 -23.88
CA ALA A 30 2.33 5.46 -24.08
C ALA A 30 3.46 4.93 -23.18
N GLU A 31 4.59 5.63 -23.13
CA GLU A 31 5.73 5.29 -22.26
C GLU A 31 5.33 5.33 -20.77
N GLN A 32 4.58 6.35 -20.35
CA GLN A 32 4.05 6.44 -18.99
C GLN A 32 3.10 5.28 -18.66
N ALA A 33 2.26 4.87 -19.60
CA ALA A 33 1.34 3.74 -19.41
C ALA A 33 2.09 2.41 -19.27
N GLU A 34 3.14 2.19 -20.07
CA GLU A 34 4.00 1.01 -19.96
C GLU A 34 4.71 0.94 -18.60
N ASP A 35 5.23 2.08 -18.12
CA ASP A 35 5.86 2.16 -16.81
C ASP A 35 4.88 1.87 -15.66
N LEU A 36 3.65 2.37 -15.74
CA LEU A 36 2.61 2.06 -14.76
C LEU A 36 2.26 0.56 -14.76
N LEU A 37 2.15 -0.05 -15.95
CA LEU A 37 1.89 -1.49 -16.07
C LEU A 37 3.04 -2.32 -15.50
N ARG A 38 4.29 -1.91 -15.72
CA ARG A 38 5.48 -2.55 -15.14
C ARG A 38 5.46 -2.49 -13.62
N ILE A 39 5.21 -1.31 -13.04
CA ILE A 39 5.12 -1.12 -11.58
C ILE A 39 3.97 -1.94 -11.00
N ALA A 40 2.80 -1.96 -11.65
CA ALA A 40 1.66 -2.78 -11.24
C ALA A 40 2.01 -4.28 -11.26
N HIS A 41 2.74 -4.74 -12.26
CA HIS A 41 3.16 -6.14 -12.35
C HIS A 41 4.16 -6.50 -11.26
N GLU A 42 5.17 -5.67 -11.02
CA GLU A 42 6.16 -5.88 -9.95
C GLU A 42 5.51 -5.89 -8.56
N THR A 43 4.57 -4.98 -8.30
CA THR A 43 3.83 -4.94 -7.03
C THR A 43 2.91 -6.15 -6.85
N SER A 44 2.24 -6.59 -7.92
CA SER A 44 1.44 -7.83 -7.91
C SER A 44 2.30 -9.05 -7.61
N ASN A 45 3.45 -9.19 -8.27
CA ASN A 45 4.36 -10.33 -8.06
C ASN A 45 4.92 -10.35 -6.63
N ARG A 46 5.25 -9.18 -6.07
CA ARG A 46 5.70 -9.06 -4.68
C ARG A 46 4.61 -9.49 -3.70
N ALA A 47 3.38 -8.99 -3.88
CA ALA A 47 2.25 -9.37 -3.05
C ALA A 47 1.96 -10.88 -3.11
N GLU A 48 2.06 -11.47 -4.30
CA GLU A 48 1.86 -12.91 -4.48
C GLU A 48 2.98 -13.74 -3.81
N ALA A 49 4.23 -13.30 -3.90
CA ALA A 49 5.35 -13.94 -3.21
C ALA A 49 5.21 -13.89 -1.68
N GLU A 50 4.70 -12.77 -1.14
CA GLU A 50 4.40 -12.63 0.28
C GLU A 50 3.27 -13.57 0.72
N ARG A 51 2.19 -13.67 -0.07
CA ARG A 51 1.09 -14.62 0.17
C ARG A 51 1.58 -16.06 0.17
N ALA A 52 2.34 -16.47 -0.85
CA ALA A 52 2.90 -17.81 -0.93
C ALA A 52 3.81 -18.12 0.29
N SER A 53 4.55 -17.13 0.78
CA SER A 53 5.38 -17.28 1.98
C SER A 53 4.56 -17.38 3.26
N ALA A 54 3.43 -16.67 3.35
CA ALA A 54 2.50 -16.79 4.47
C ALA A 54 1.81 -18.16 4.51
N VAL A 55 1.37 -18.67 3.35
CA VAL A 55 0.77 -20.01 3.23
C VAL A 55 1.77 -21.09 3.66
N ARG A 56 3.01 -21.07 3.15
CA ARG A 56 4.05 -22.03 3.57
C ARG A 56 4.29 -22.02 5.07
N ARG A 57 4.30 -20.83 5.71
CA ARG A 57 4.47 -20.72 7.16
C ARG A 57 3.27 -21.31 7.92
N ALA A 58 2.06 -21.12 7.42
CA ALA A 58 0.86 -21.71 7.99
C ALA A 58 0.89 -23.25 7.88
N GLU A 59 1.17 -23.79 6.69
CA GLU A 59 1.32 -25.24 6.46
C GLU A 59 2.42 -25.85 7.37
N GLN A 60 3.54 -25.16 7.52
CA GLN A 60 4.62 -25.59 8.42
C GLN A 60 4.16 -25.63 9.88
N ALA A 61 3.40 -24.63 10.33
CA ALA A 61 2.84 -24.56 11.67
C ALA A 61 1.80 -25.67 11.90
N GLU A 62 0.90 -25.90 10.94
CA GLU A 62 -0.08 -26.99 10.99
C GLU A 62 0.61 -28.36 11.05
N GLY A 63 1.64 -28.57 10.25
CA GLY A 63 2.45 -29.79 10.29
C GLY A 63 3.15 -29.99 11.65
N ALA A 64 3.61 -28.91 12.27
CA ALA A 64 4.18 -28.97 13.63
C ALA A 64 3.12 -29.33 14.67
N LEU A 65 1.92 -28.73 14.61
CA LEU A 65 0.80 -29.06 15.47
C LEU A 65 0.36 -30.52 15.30
N ALA A 66 0.29 -31.02 14.07
CA ALA A 66 -0.02 -32.42 13.79
C ALA A 66 0.99 -33.38 14.43
N ARG A 67 2.30 -33.07 14.35
CA ARG A 67 3.34 -33.87 15.02
C ARG A 67 3.22 -33.85 16.54
N VAL A 68 2.92 -32.69 17.13
CA VAL A 68 2.67 -32.58 18.57
C VAL A 68 1.46 -33.42 18.97
N ARG A 69 0.34 -33.31 18.24
CA ARG A 69 -0.87 -34.12 18.48
C ARG A 69 -0.59 -35.62 18.39
N ALA A 70 0.17 -36.06 17.38
CA ALA A 70 0.58 -37.47 17.24
C ALA A 70 1.45 -37.95 18.41
N ALA A 71 2.40 -37.13 18.87
CA ALA A 71 3.26 -37.46 20.01
C ALA A 71 2.47 -37.58 21.32
N VAL A 72 1.39 -36.81 21.49
CA VAL A 72 0.51 -36.93 22.66
C VAL A 72 -0.28 -38.23 22.63
N HIS A 73 -0.76 -38.70 21.47
CA HIS A 73 -1.50 -39.95 21.39
C HIS A 73 -0.67 -41.20 21.72
N ILE A 74 0.64 -41.18 21.47
CA ILE A 74 1.55 -42.27 21.89
C ILE A 74 1.59 -42.43 23.43
N ALA A 75 1.22 -41.40 24.18
CA ALA A 75 1.16 -41.43 25.64
C ALA A 75 -0.16 -41.97 26.22
N ASP A 76 -1.12 -42.39 25.38
CA ASP A 76 -2.43 -42.94 25.80
C ASP A 76 -2.47 -44.50 25.88
N ASP A 77 -1.37 -45.22 25.66
CA ASP A 77 -1.32 -46.69 25.82
C ASP A 77 -1.48 -47.13 27.30
N GLU A 78 -2.20 -48.25 27.52
CA GLU A 78 -2.80 -48.69 28.80
C GLU A 78 -1.86 -48.93 29.99
N ASP A 79 -0.53 -48.89 29.81
CA ASP A 79 0.45 -49.19 30.86
C ASP A 79 1.42 -48.02 31.12
N VAL A 80 0.88 -46.92 31.67
CA VAL A 80 1.64 -45.69 31.94
C VAL A 80 1.85 -45.43 33.44
N THR A 81 3.13 -45.33 33.83
CA THR A 81 3.63 -44.92 35.15
C THR A 81 3.21 -43.49 35.53
N ASP A 82 3.31 -43.12 36.82
CA ASP A 82 2.89 -41.80 37.32
C ASP A 82 3.61 -40.61 36.64
N TRP A 83 4.85 -40.81 36.18
CA TRP A 83 5.55 -39.79 35.40
C TRP A 83 4.94 -39.58 34.01
N GLN A 84 4.44 -40.64 33.38
CA GLN A 84 3.74 -40.57 32.09
C GLN A 84 2.35 -39.90 32.24
N ARG A 85 1.66 -40.09 33.38
CA ARG A 85 0.46 -39.29 33.72
C ARG A 85 0.76 -37.80 33.86
N GLY A 86 1.88 -37.44 34.49
CA GLY A 86 2.34 -36.05 34.59
C GLY A 86 2.68 -35.44 33.22
N PHE A 87 3.36 -36.21 32.36
CA PHE A 87 3.66 -35.80 30.98
C PHE A 87 2.37 -35.60 30.15
N ARG A 88 1.37 -36.45 30.35
CA ARG A 88 0.04 -36.33 29.72
C ARG A 88 -0.67 -35.05 30.13
N ALA A 89 -0.74 -34.74 31.43
CA ALA A 89 -1.37 -33.51 31.92
C ALA A 89 -0.69 -32.26 31.34
N CYS A 90 0.65 -32.26 31.26
CA CYS A 90 1.42 -31.18 30.66
C CYS A 90 1.16 -31.06 29.15
N SER A 91 1.11 -32.19 28.43
CA SER A 91 0.84 -32.25 26.99
C SER A 91 -0.56 -31.78 26.62
N VAL A 92 -1.58 -32.17 27.41
CA VAL A 92 -2.97 -31.71 27.24
C VAL A 92 -3.07 -30.21 27.49
N ALA A 93 -2.38 -29.67 28.50
CA ALA A 93 -2.35 -28.24 28.75
C ALA A 93 -1.69 -27.46 27.61
N VAL A 94 -0.59 -27.96 27.06
CA VAL A 94 0.08 -27.37 25.89
C VAL A 94 -0.82 -27.41 24.66
N LEU A 95 -1.44 -28.55 24.35
CA LEU A 95 -2.38 -28.67 23.24
C LEU A 95 -3.59 -27.75 23.40
N GLY A 96 -4.17 -27.66 24.61
CA GLY A 96 -5.28 -26.74 24.90
C GLY A 96 -4.88 -25.26 24.82
N THR A 97 -3.60 -24.94 24.97
CA THR A 97 -3.07 -23.59 24.76
C THR A 97 -2.85 -23.30 23.27
N LEU A 98 -2.47 -24.31 22.48
CA LEU A 98 -2.27 -24.19 21.04
C LEU A 98 -3.59 -24.16 20.24
N ASP A 99 -4.64 -24.78 20.76
CA ASP A 99 -6.01 -24.74 20.19
C ASP A 99 -6.75 -23.44 20.54
N GLN A 100 -6.23 -22.64 21.48
CA GLN A 100 -6.76 -21.30 21.69
C GLN A 100 -6.43 -20.44 20.47
N PRO A 101 -7.42 -19.69 19.93
CA PRO A 101 -7.11 -18.68 18.93
C PRO A 101 -6.10 -17.71 19.55
N GLY A 102 -4.92 -17.60 18.92
CA GLY A 102 -3.86 -16.73 19.42
C GLY A 102 -4.38 -15.32 19.67
N PRO A 103 -3.83 -14.57 20.64
CA PRO A 103 -4.27 -13.22 20.94
C PRO A 103 -4.29 -12.42 19.65
N ALA A 104 -5.46 -11.88 19.32
CA ALA A 104 -5.81 -11.28 18.05
C ALA A 104 -4.71 -10.38 17.45
N ALA A 105 -3.80 -10.97 16.68
CA ALA A 105 -2.82 -10.22 15.89
C ALA A 105 -3.53 -9.38 14.82
N THR A 106 -4.76 -9.77 14.46
CA THR A 106 -5.70 -9.02 13.63
C THR A 106 -6.14 -7.70 14.29
N ASP A 107 -6.32 -7.65 15.61
CA ASP A 107 -6.78 -6.45 16.31
C ASP A 107 -5.73 -5.34 16.32
N THR A 108 -4.46 -5.69 16.62
CA THR A 108 -3.36 -4.73 16.58
C THR A 108 -3.14 -4.22 15.16
N THR A 109 -3.14 -5.12 14.18
CA THR A 109 -2.97 -4.77 12.76
C THR A 109 -4.13 -3.88 12.29
N ALA A 110 -5.37 -4.24 12.60
CA ALA A 110 -6.55 -3.45 12.24
C ALA A 110 -6.54 -2.06 12.89
N ARG A 111 -6.12 -1.95 14.16
CA ARG A 111 -5.98 -0.65 14.85
C ARG A 111 -4.91 0.23 14.21
N VAL A 112 -3.75 -0.35 13.85
CA VAL A 112 -2.68 0.37 13.16
C VAL A 112 -3.13 0.83 11.78
N PHE A 113 -3.78 -0.03 11.00
CA PHE A 113 -4.35 0.34 9.70
C PHE A 113 -5.42 1.43 9.82
N ALA A 114 -6.32 1.35 10.79
CA ALA A 114 -7.32 2.37 11.04
C ALA A 114 -6.70 3.71 11.45
N ALA A 115 -5.63 3.69 12.26
CA ALA A 115 -4.89 4.88 12.64
C ALA A 115 -4.15 5.52 11.45
N LEU A 116 -3.50 4.72 10.61
CA LEU A 116 -2.85 5.17 9.39
C LEU A 116 -3.85 5.77 8.41
N HIS A 117 -4.99 5.11 8.22
CA HIS A 117 -6.05 5.60 7.35
C HIS A 117 -6.58 6.96 7.81
N ARG A 118 -6.91 7.08 9.10
CA ARG A 118 -7.35 8.34 9.70
C ARG A 118 -6.29 9.45 9.57
N SER A 119 -5.02 9.09 9.74
CA SER A 119 -3.91 10.04 9.55
C SER A 119 -3.81 10.51 8.10
N ALA A 120 -4.00 9.61 7.13
CA ALA A 120 -3.99 9.95 5.72
C ALA A 120 -5.16 10.87 5.35
N GLU A 121 -6.37 10.57 5.82
CA GLU A 121 -7.56 11.42 5.62
C GLU A 121 -7.37 12.82 6.22
N GLN A 122 -6.74 12.92 7.39
CA GLN A 122 -6.41 14.21 8.01
C GLN A 122 -5.37 15.00 7.21
N ASN A 123 -4.35 14.34 6.65
CA ASN A 123 -3.38 14.99 5.77
C ASN A 123 -4.06 15.53 4.50
N VAL A 124 -4.91 14.72 3.87
CA VAL A 124 -5.66 15.11 2.66
C VAL A 124 -6.56 16.31 2.95
N SER A 125 -7.30 16.28 4.06
CA SER A 125 -8.18 17.38 4.45
C SER A 125 -7.39 18.69 4.65
N ARG A 126 -6.23 18.64 5.33
CA ARG A 126 -5.36 19.80 5.51
C ARG A 126 -4.86 20.40 4.19
N VAL A 127 -4.51 19.55 3.23
CA VAL A 127 -4.04 20.00 1.90
C VAL A 127 -5.18 20.64 1.11
N ILE A 128 -6.40 20.08 1.18
CA ILE A 128 -7.60 20.67 0.56
C ILE A 128 -7.89 22.05 1.16
N ASP A 129 -7.91 22.17 2.49
CA ASP A 129 -8.14 23.44 3.17
C ASP A 129 -7.05 24.48 2.83
N LEU A 130 -5.79 24.05 2.68
CA LEU A 130 -4.69 24.91 2.24
C LEU A 130 -4.91 25.40 0.80
N TYR A 131 -5.27 24.49 -0.11
CA TYR A 131 -5.57 24.80 -1.49
C TYR A 131 -6.72 25.79 -1.63
N GLU A 132 -7.82 25.57 -0.90
CA GLU A 132 -8.96 26.50 -0.90
C GLU A 132 -8.57 27.89 -0.38
N ARG A 133 -7.72 27.96 0.66
CA ARG A 133 -7.16 29.24 1.13
C ARG A 133 -6.28 29.93 0.09
N TRP A 134 -5.48 29.18 -0.66
CA TRP A 134 -4.66 29.74 -1.74
C TRP A 134 -5.50 30.30 -2.88
N LEU A 135 -6.56 29.58 -3.27
CA LEU A 135 -7.52 30.06 -4.27
C LEU A 135 -8.20 31.36 -3.81
N ALA A 136 -8.61 31.43 -2.54
CA ALA A 136 -9.22 32.63 -1.98
C ALA A 136 -8.25 33.83 -1.90
N ALA A 137 -6.96 33.57 -1.60
CA ALA A 137 -5.93 34.60 -1.54
C ALA A 137 -5.55 35.16 -2.92
N GLY A 138 -5.69 34.35 -3.98
CA GLY A 138 -5.43 34.79 -5.35
C GLY A 138 -3.93 35.00 -5.67
N PRO A 139 -3.64 35.69 -6.80
CA PRO A 139 -2.28 35.89 -7.27
C PRO A 139 -1.44 36.79 -6.34
N PRO A 140 -0.10 36.74 -6.44
CA PRO A 140 0.76 37.62 -5.67
C PRO A 140 0.43 39.11 -5.90
N PRO A 141 0.46 39.95 -4.85
CA PRO A 141 0.31 41.39 -5.02
C PRO A 141 1.36 41.97 -5.97
N LEU A 142 1.00 43.01 -6.71
CA LEU A 142 1.91 43.69 -7.62
C LEU A 142 3.18 44.15 -6.88
N GLY A 143 4.34 43.88 -7.48
CA GLY A 143 5.66 44.16 -6.88
C GLY A 143 6.22 43.02 -6.02
N THR A 144 5.45 41.95 -5.75
CA THR A 144 5.96 40.75 -5.08
C THR A 144 6.71 39.87 -6.08
N SER A 145 7.91 39.42 -5.72
CA SER A 145 8.63 38.42 -6.53
C SER A 145 7.84 37.11 -6.57
N VAL A 146 7.48 36.65 -7.77
CA VAL A 146 6.76 35.38 -7.98
C VAL A 146 7.51 34.20 -7.39
N SER A 147 8.84 34.20 -7.44
CA SER A 147 9.67 33.15 -6.85
C SER A 147 9.54 33.11 -5.32
N ARG A 148 9.67 34.26 -4.65
CA ARG A 148 9.50 34.34 -3.18
C ARG A 148 8.10 33.98 -2.73
N TRP A 149 7.10 34.33 -3.54
CA TRP A 149 5.72 33.95 -3.29
C TRP A 149 5.52 32.43 -3.39
N TRP A 150 6.08 31.79 -4.42
CA TRP A 150 6.05 30.33 -4.55
C TRP A 150 6.83 29.61 -3.45
N ASP A 151 7.99 30.11 -3.05
CA ASP A 151 8.79 29.52 -1.96
C ASP A 151 7.98 29.47 -0.66
N ALA A 152 7.26 30.54 -0.33
CA ALA A 152 6.39 30.59 0.85
C ALA A 152 5.24 29.57 0.76
N ARG A 153 4.62 29.43 -0.41
CA ARG A 153 3.55 28.44 -0.65
C ARG A 153 4.06 27.01 -0.57
N LEU A 154 5.25 26.73 -1.11
CA LEU A 154 5.87 25.41 -0.98
C LEU A 154 6.20 25.06 0.47
N ALA A 155 6.64 26.03 1.28
CA ALA A 155 6.83 25.84 2.71
C ALA A 155 5.50 25.54 3.43
N GLU A 156 4.43 26.29 3.15
CA GLU A 156 3.10 26.04 3.70
C GLU A 156 2.55 24.64 3.33
N LEU A 157 2.78 24.18 2.09
CA LEU A 157 2.41 22.84 1.64
C LEU A 157 3.22 21.77 2.36
N HIS A 158 4.52 21.98 2.50
CA HIS A 158 5.39 21.07 3.24
C HIS A 158 4.89 20.90 4.68
N ASP A 159 4.58 21.99 5.38
CA ASP A 159 4.07 21.95 6.75
C ASP A 159 2.68 21.30 6.85
N ALA A 160 1.85 21.41 5.80
CA ALA A 160 0.56 20.73 5.75
C ALA A 160 0.70 19.20 5.59
N ILE A 161 1.71 18.74 4.85
CA ILE A 161 1.99 17.31 4.63
C ILE A 161 2.74 16.72 5.83
N LEU A 162 3.74 17.44 6.34
CA LEU A 162 4.62 17.05 7.44
C LEU A 162 4.52 18.11 8.56
N PRO A 163 3.49 18.04 9.41
CA PRO A 163 3.34 18.99 10.49
C PRO A 163 4.56 18.93 11.41
N PRO A 164 5.08 20.08 11.88
CA PRO A 164 6.23 20.11 12.76
C PRO A 164 5.94 19.29 14.02
N THR A 165 6.83 18.35 14.33
CA THR A 165 6.71 17.50 15.52
C THR A 165 6.82 18.40 16.74
N THR A 166 5.72 18.56 17.46
CA THR A 166 5.64 19.38 18.68
C THR A 166 5.99 18.55 19.91
#